data_AF-A0A538HNB4-F1
#
_entry.id   AF-A0A538HNB4-F1
#
_cell.length_a   1.000
_cell.length_b   1.000
_cell.length_c   1.000
_cell.angle_alpha   90.00
_cell.angle_beta   90.00
_cell.angle_gamma   90.00
#
_symmetry.space_group_name_H-M   'P 1'
#
loop_
_entity.id
_entity.type
_entity.pdbx_description
1 polymer ?
#
loop_
_entity_poly.entity_id
_entity_poly.type
_entity_poly.pdbx_seq_one_letter_code
_entity_poly.pdbx_strand_id
1 'polypeptide(L)'
;MRRFFRDMNPTLRGFLIIAAIVVVVMLLNLYGALIAIGMLLRIAFFLAIAFFLFLMWRERRDDIGSWSARPKTVFYGSALVILAAIGSYFWHGLPGYDALGLIGVLACAGFAMWRVWRDEHTYR
;
A
#
# COMPACT_ATOMS: atom_id res chain seq x y z
N MET A 1 -21.72 -39.05 -18.52
CA MET A 1 -21.59 -38.68 -17.09
C MET A 1 -22.58 -39.39 -16.15
N ARG A 2 -23.86 -39.61 -16.51
CA ARG A 2 -24.84 -40.27 -15.61
C ARG A 2 -24.59 -41.76 -15.27
N ARG A 3 -23.90 -42.53 -16.12
CA ARG A 3 -23.57 -43.95 -15.85
C ARG A 3 -22.43 -44.11 -14.84
N PHE A 4 -21.35 -43.32 -14.95
CA PHE A 4 -20.22 -43.36 -14.01
C PHE A 4 -20.61 -43.10 -12.55
N PHE A 5 -21.58 -42.20 -12.30
CA PHE A 5 -22.09 -41.93 -10.94
C PHE A 5 -23.02 -43.02 -10.39
N ARG A 6 -23.56 -43.88 -11.26
CA ARG A 6 -24.49 -44.97 -10.88
C ARG A 6 -23.75 -46.28 -10.58
N ASP A 7 -22.60 -46.50 -11.21
CA ASP A 7 -21.74 -47.68 -11.00
C ASP A 7 -20.62 -47.45 -9.96
N MET A 8 -20.51 -46.23 -9.42
CA MET A 8 -19.50 -45.85 -8.44
C MET A 8 -19.81 -46.37 -7.04
N ASN A 9 -18.79 -46.92 -6.38
CA ASN A 9 -18.88 -47.42 -5.01
C ASN A 9 -19.44 -46.31 -4.07
N PRO A 10 -20.45 -46.58 -3.23
CA PRO A 10 -21.14 -45.56 -2.44
C PRO A 10 -20.21 -44.76 -1.53
N THR A 11 -19.10 -45.36 -1.10
CA THR A 11 -18.02 -44.71 -0.35
C THR A 11 -17.27 -43.66 -1.17
N LEU A 12 -16.87 -43.98 -2.41
CA LEU A 12 -16.17 -43.06 -3.31
C LEU A 12 -17.06 -41.86 -3.69
N ARG A 13 -18.36 -42.11 -3.88
CA ARG A 13 -19.35 -41.06 -4.12
C ARG A 13 -19.48 -40.12 -2.90
N GLY A 14 -19.50 -40.67 -1.69
CA GLY A 14 -19.49 -39.88 -0.45
C GLY A 14 -18.24 -39.00 -0.34
N PHE A 15 -17.05 -39.58 -0.59
CA PHE A 15 -15.79 -38.84 -0.57
C PHE A 15 -15.76 -37.69 -1.60
N LEU A 16 -16.26 -37.90 -2.82
CA LEU A 16 -16.30 -36.87 -3.85
C LEU A 16 -17.24 -35.71 -3.46
N ILE A 17 -18.37 -36.00 -2.81
CA ILE A 17 -19.29 -34.96 -2.32
C ILE A 17 -18.61 -34.14 -1.22
N ILE A 18 -17.94 -34.80 -0.26
CA ILE A 18 -17.20 -34.12 0.81
C ILE A 18 -16.08 -33.26 0.22
N ALA A 19 -15.28 -33.80 -0.71
CA ALA A 19 -14.20 -33.06 -1.36
C ALA A 19 -14.72 -31.82 -2.10
N ALA A 20 -15.84 -31.94 -2.81
CA ALA A 20 -16.47 -30.80 -3.49
C ALA A 20 -16.92 -29.72 -2.49
N ILE A 21 -17.54 -30.12 -1.37
CA ILE A 21 -17.95 -29.19 -0.31
C ILE A 21 -16.73 -28.46 0.28
N VAL A 22 -15.64 -29.19 0.58
CA VAL A 22 -14.40 -28.60 1.10
C VAL A 22 -13.85 -27.56 0.13
N VAL A 23 -13.79 -27.87 -1.17
CA VAL A 23 -13.31 -26.91 -2.18
C VAL A 23 -14.18 -25.66 -2.22
N VAL A 24 -15.50 -25.81 -2.19
CA VAL A 24 -16.43 -24.67 -2.14
C VAL A 24 -16.19 -23.81 -0.89
N VAL A 25 -16.06 -24.44 0.27
CA VAL A 25 -15.77 -23.73 1.54
C VAL A 25 -14.44 -23.00 1.46
N MET A 26 -13.39 -23.61 0.92
CA MET A 26 -12.08 -22.96 0.74
C MET A 26 -12.16 -21.76 -0.20
N LEU A 27 -12.87 -21.88 -1.33
CA LEU A 27 -13.05 -20.77 -2.27
C LEU A 27 -13.84 -19.61 -1.66
N LEU A 28 -14.88 -19.91 -0.88
CA LEU A 28 -15.64 -18.89 -0.15
C LEU A 28 -14.79 -18.24 0.95
N ASN A 29 -13.92 -19.00 1.62
CA ASN A 29 -13.00 -18.48 2.63
C ASN A 29 -11.94 -17.55 2.03
N LEU A 30 -11.53 -17.78 0.77
CA LEU A 30 -10.54 -16.97 0.07
C LEU A 30 -10.90 -15.47 0.09
N TYR A 31 -12.19 -15.14 0.00
CA TYR A 31 -12.67 -13.77 0.11
C TYR A 31 -12.33 -13.13 1.46
N GLY A 32 -12.57 -13.85 2.56
CA GLY A 32 -12.21 -13.40 3.91
C GLY A 32 -10.71 -13.24 4.09
N ALA A 33 -9.92 -14.19 3.58
CA ALA A 33 -8.46 -14.12 3.61
C ALA A 33 -7.93 -12.91 2.82
N LEU A 34 -8.46 -12.68 1.62
CA LEU A 34 -8.07 -11.54 0.77
C LEU A 34 -8.40 -10.20 1.42
N ILE A 35 -9.55 -10.08 2.09
CA ILE A 35 -9.90 -8.88 2.84
C ILE A 35 -8.92 -8.66 3.98
N ALA A 36 -8.66 -9.69 4.79
CA ALA A 36 -7.75 -9.58 5.93
C ALA A 36 -6.34 -9.18 5.49
N ILE A 37 -5.79 -9.87 4.47
CA ILE A 37 -4.48 -9.55 3.90
C ILE A 37 -4.49 -8.15 3.29
N GLY A 38 -5.55 -7.75 2.58
CA GLY A 38 -5.69 -6.41 2.00
C GLY A 38 -5.65 -5.31 3.06
N MET A 39 -6.32 -5.50 4.20
CA MET A 39 -6.27 -4.55 5.32
C MET A 39 -4.86 -4.47 5.91
N LEU A 40 -4.22 -5.61 6.15
CA LEU A 40 -2.84 -5.66 6.67
C LEU A 40 -1.87 -4.97 5.71
N LEU A 41 -1.99 -5.23 4.41
CA LEU A 41 -1.14 -4.63 3.39
C LEU A 41 -1.32 -3.11 3.31
N ARG A 42 -2.55 -2.62 3.44
CA ARG A 42 -2.84 -1.17 3.48
C ARG A 42 -2.18 -0.49 4.67
N ILE A 43 -2.23 -1.12 5.85
CA ILE A 43 -1.56 -0.62 7.07
C ILE A 43 -0.04 -0.67 6.88
N ALA A 44 0.50 -1.78 6.39
CA ALA A 44 1.94 -1.95 6.17
C ALA A 44 2.49 -0.92 5.17
N PHE A 45 1.76 -0.65 4.08
CA PHE A 45 2.14 0.33 3.07
C PHE A 45 2.14 1.76 3.63
N PHE A 46 1.10 2.12 4.39
CA PHE A 46 1.06 3.39 5.12
C PHE A 46 2.29 3.55 6.04
N LEU A 47 2.56 2.52 6.84
CA LEU A 47 3.65 2.51 7.79
C LEU A 47 5.01 2.58 7.08
N ALA A 48 5.17 1.88 5.96
CA ALA A 48 6.39 1.90 5.16
C ALA A 48 6.73 3.31 4.67
N ILE A 49 5.75 4.06 4.13
CA ILE A 49 6.00 5.43 3.66
C ILE A 49 6.28 6.37 4.84
N ALA A 50 5.50 6.27 5.92
CA ALA A 50 5.73 7.08 7.12
C ALA A 50 7.13 6.83 7.69
N PHE A 51 7.54 5.56 7.77
CA PHE A 51 8.86 5.16 8.26
C PHE A 51 9.98 5.59 7.31
N PHE A 52 9.77 5.50 5.99
CA PHE A 52 10.72 5.99 5.00
C PHE A 52 10.97 7.50 5.15
N LEU A 53 9.90 8.30 5.25
CA LEU A 53 10.01 9.74 5.48
C LEU A 53 10.70 10.06 6.81
N PHE A 54 10.38 9.28 7.86
CA PHE A 54 11.03 9.42 9.16
C PHE A 54 12.52 9.11 9.10
N LEU A 55 12.93 8.02 8.45
CA LEU A 55 14.34 7.66 8.27
C LEU A 55 15.09 8.72 7.46
N MET A 56 14.50 9.16 6.34
CA MET A 56 15.08 10.22 5.50
C MET A 56 15.30 11.51 6.30
N TRP A 57 14.32 11.90 7.12
CA TRP A 57 14.46 13.04 8.02
C TRP A 57 15.53 12.79 9.10
N ARG A 58 15.50 11.63 9.75
CA ARG A 58 16.37 11.28 10.88
C ARG A 58 17.84 11.28 10.49
N GLU A 59 18.19 10.67 9.37
CA GLU A 59 19.57 10.60 8.88
C GLU A 59 20.09 11.94 8.36
N ARG A 60 19.20 12.82 7.90
CA ARG A 60 19.56 14.12 7.32
C ARG A 60 19.33 15.28 8.29
N ARG A 61 18.89 15.04 9.54
CA ARG A 61 18.41 16.11 10.44
C ARG A 61 19.47 17.18 10.69
N ASP A 62 20.72 16.77 10.82
CA ASP A 62 21.84 17.65 11.16
C ASP A 62 22.23 18.51 9.94
N ASP A 63 22.23 17.91 8.75
CA ASP A 63 22.48 18.61 7.48
C ASP A 63 21.36 19.61 7.17
N ILE A 64 20.09 19.20 7.30
CA ILE A 64 18.90 20.08 7.15
C ILE A 64 18.90 21.22 8.19
N GLY A 65 19.56 21.02 9.33
CA GLY A 65 19.77 22.05 10.34
C GLY A 65 20.56 23.25 9.82
N SER A 66 21.48 23.03 8.88
CA SER A 66 22.35 24.06 8.29
C SER A 66 21.75 24.81 7.10
N TRP A 67 20.64 24.33 6.53
CA TRP A 67 20.03 24.90 5.32
C TRP A 67 19.36 26.24 5.61
N SER A 68 19.27 27.09 4.56
CA SER A 68 18.49 28.33 4.63
C SER A 68 16.98 28.05 4.80
N ALA A 69 16.23 29.05 5.29
CA ALA A 69 14.82 28.86 5.68
C ALA A 69 13.90 28.41 4.53
N ARG A 70 14.17 28.85 3.29
CA ARG A 70 13.34 28.52 2.12
C ARG A 70 13.40 27.03 1.73
N PRO A 71 14.58 26.43 1.46
CA PRO A 71 14.76 24.98 1.27
C PRO A 71 14.10 24.15 2.37
N LYS A 72 14.31 24.57 3.62
CA LYS A 72 13.78 23.90 4.81
C LYS A 72 12.25 23.82 4.75
N THR A 73 11.57 24.94 4.50
CA THR A 73 10.10 24.97 4.40
C THR A 73 9.57 24.11 3.25
N VAL A 74 10.21 24.12 2.08
CA VAL A 74 9.77 23.31 0.93
C VAL A 74 9.95 21.82 1.20
N PHE A 75 11.06 21.42 1.81
CA PHE A 75 11.31 20.02 2.17
C PHE A 75 10.30 19.51 3.20
N TYR A 76 10.12 20.22 4.32
CA TYR A 76 9.14 19.83 5.34
C TYR A 76 7.70 19.93 4.84
N GLY A 77 7.38 20.95 4.03
CA GLY A 77 6.06 21.13 3.42
C GLY A 77 5.71 19.97 2.49
N SER A 78 6.65 19.54 1.65
CA SER A 78 6.47 18.39 0.77
C SER A 78 6.28 17.09 1.57
N ALA A 79 7.00 16.92 2.68
CA ALA A 79 6.83 15.77 3.58
C ALA A 79 5.43 15.74 4.19
N LEU A 80 4.95 16.90 4.66
CA LEU A 80 3.61 17.07 5.21
C LEU A 80 2.52 16.77 4.18
N VAL A 81 2.69 17.23 2.94
CA VAL A 81 1.75 16.96 1.84
C VAL A 81 1.68 15.47 1.54
N ILE A 82 2.83 14.77 1.49
CA ILE A 82 2.86 13.32 1.29
C ILE A 82 2.11 12.60 2.42
N LEU A 83 2.39 12.96 3.69
CA LEU A 83 1.71 12.37 4.84
C LEU A 83 0.21 12.66 4.85
N ALA A 84 -0.20 13.89 4.51
CA ALA A 84 -1.61 14.27 4.45
C ALA A 84 -2.35 13.54 3.32
N ALA A 85 -1.74 13.41 2.14
CA ALA A 85 -2.31 12.68 1.02
C ALA A 85 -2.50 11.19 1.36
N ILE A 86 -1.51 10.58 1.99
CA ILE A 86 -1.57 9.17 2.40
C ILE A 86 -2.52 8.95 3.57
N GLY A 87 -2.55 9.87 4.55
CA GLY A 87 -3.51 9.83 5.65
C GLY A 87 -4.96 9.97 5.17
N SER A 88 -5.19 10.88 4.22
CA SER A 88 -6.49 11.03 3.54
C SER A 88 -6.88 9.75 2.80
N TYR A 89 -5.94 9.15 2.06
CA TYR A 89 -6.14 7.85 1.40
C TYR A 89 -6.54 6.78 2.40
N PHE A 90 -5.90 6.72 3.57
CA PHE A 90 -6.20 5.73 4.60
C PHE A 90 -7.62 5.90 5.17
N TRP A 91 -8.07 7.14 5.38
CA TRP A 91 -9.37 7.43 6.00
C TRP A 91 -10.57 7.26 5.06
N HIS A 92 -10.48 7.78 3.83
CA HIS A 92 -11.63 7.82 2.90
C HIS A 92 -11.65 6.67 1.89
N GLY A 93 -10.51 6.02 1.61
CA GLY A 93 -10.39 5.08 0.49
C GLY A 93 -10.38 5.79 -0.86
N LEU A 94 -9.99 5.11 -1.95
CA LEU A 94 -9.97 5.69 -3.31
C LEU A 94 -11.20 5.25 -4.11
N PRO A 95 -12.20 6.12 -4.31
CA PRO A 95 -13.17 5.92 -5.38
C PRO A 95 -12.56 6.34 -6.74
N GLY A 96 -12.50 5.41 -7.69
CA GLY A 96 -12.22 5.74 -9.11
C GLY A 96 -10.83 6.33 -9.38
N TYR A 97 -10.79 7.48 -10.07
CA TYR A 97 -9.56 8.12 -10.58
C TYR A 97 -8.70 8.84 -9.52
N ASP A 98 -9.13 8.87 -8.25
CA ASP A 98 -8.37 9.50 -7.17
C ASP A 98 -6.97 8.87 -6.99
N ALA A 99 -6.77 7.62 -7.43
CA ALA A 99 -5.47 6.97 -7.42
C ALA A 99 -4.43 7.75 -8.26
N LEU A 100 -4.85 8.30 -9.41
CA LEU A 100 -3.97 9.11 -10.25
C LEU A 100 -3.68 10.46 -9.59
N GLY A 101 -4.65 11.03 -8.90
CA GLY A 101 -4.47 12.24 -8.09
C GLY A 101 -3.45 12.03 -6.98
N LEU A 102 -3.57 10.93 -6.23
CA LEU A 102 -2.60 10.54 -5.20
C LEU A 102 -1.19 10.40 -5.80
N ILE A 103 -1.05 9.64 -6.89
CA ILE A 103 0.23 9.43 -7.56
C ILE A 103 0.80 10.78 -8.05
N GLY A 104 -0.03 11.64 -8.62
CA GLY A 104 0.37 12.98 -9.08
C GLY A 104 0.88 13.85 -7.93
N VAL A 105 0.18 13.87 -6.80
CA VAL A 105 0.58 14.62 -5.59
C VAL A 105 1.89 14.07 -5.03
N LEU A 106 2.03 12.75 -4.92
CA LEU A 106 3.24 12.10 -4.44
C LEU A 106 4.43 12.39 -5.37
N ALA A 107 4.22 12.32 -6.68
CA ALA A 107 5.24 12.63 -7.67
C ALA A 107 5.67 14.11 -7.61
N CYS A 108 4.71 15.04 -7.51
CA CYS A 108 5.01 16.47 -7.44
C CYS A 108 5.75 16.82 -6.13
N ALA A 109 5.30 16.29 -5.00
CA ALA A 109 5.94 16.51 -3.70
C ALA A 109 7.33 15.87 -3.63
N GLY A 110 7.47 14.65 -4.14
CA GLY A 110 8.77 13.97 -4.25
C GLY A 110 9.73 14.71 -5.18
N PHE A 111 9.24 15.23 -6.31
CA PHE A 111 10.04 16.04 -7.22
C PHE A 111 10.48 17.36 -6.58
N ALA A 112 9.60 18.04 -5.84
CA ALA A 112 9.95 19.25 -5.12
C ALA A 112 11.05 18.99 -4.08
N MET A 113 10.95 17.89 -3.32
CA MET A 113 12.01 17.45 -2.40
C MET A 113 13.32 17.18 -3.13
N TRP A 114 13.28 16.42 -4.23
CA TRP A 114 14.46 16.07 -5.00
C TRP A 114 15.16 17.30 -5.60
N ARG A 115 14.37 18.26 -6.10
CA ARG A 115 14.89 19.52 -6.63
C ARG A 115 15.62 20.32 -5.57
N VAL A 116 14.99 20.53 -4.41
CA VAL A 116 15.61 21.27 -3.30
C VAL A 116 16.89 20.58 -2.83
N TRP A 117 16.86 19.25 -2.76
CA TRP A 117 18.04 18.47 -2.42
C TRP A 117 19.18 18.64 -3.44
N ARG A 118 18.87 18.60 -4.74
CA ARG A 118 19.82 18.86 -5.83
C ARG A 118 20.40 20.26 -5.75
N ASP A 119 19.58 21.27 -5.53
CA ASP A 119 20.01 22.66 -5.44
C ASP A 119 21.04 22.81 -4.31
N GLU A 120 20.74 22.31 -3.10
CA GLU A 120 21.66 22.42 -1.96
C GLU A 120 22.98 21.63 -2.14
N HIS A 121 22.95 20.51 -2.87
CA HIS A 121 24.16 19.70 -3.13
C HIS A 121 24.98 20.18 -4.34
N THR A 122 24.46 21.10 -5.14
CA THR A 122 25.17 21.66 -6.31
C THR A 122 25.85 22.99 -5.97
N TYR A 123 25.45 23.66 -4.89
CA TYR A 123 26.05 24.93 -4.42
C TYR A 123 27.07 24.76 -3.27
N ARG A 124 27.44 23.52 -2.91
CA ARG A 124 28.65 23.22 -2.11
C ARG A 124 29.80 22.87 -3.04
#